data_AF-A0A969DI15-F1
#
_entry.id   AF-A0A969DI15-F1
#
_cell.length_a   1.000
_cell.length_b   1.000
_cell.length_c   1.000
_cell.angle_alpha   90.00
_cell.angle_beta   90.00
_cell.angle_gamma   90.00
#
_symmetry.space_group_name_H-M   'P 1'
#
loop_
_entity.id
_entity.type
_entity.pdbx_description
1 polymer ?
#
loop_
_entity_poly.entity_id
_entity_poly.type
_entity_poly.pdbx_seq_one_letter_code
_entity_poly.pdbx_strand_id
1 'polypeptide(L)'
;MRKKERLLWRYGLLAVVALGLSLWGGMVLLDRSTEVPVEGLVPGLTDALAQEIPREAPLFRFTPVALPFRHFEGKRTHRLPEDMGSGVLLEDLDGDGRIDMLFANQGPLGAPPPPPALFRNKGDFLFERVEGALPLLQEWGSPPPTTTRTATSTSTSPATAAIASCAMRGDSASWT
;
A
#
# COMPACT_ATOMS: atom_id res chain seq x y z
N MET A 1 -14.84 72.34 -7.23
CA MET A 1 -15.50 71.01 -7.25
C MET A 1 -16.99 71.17 -7.02
N ARG A 2 -17.81 70.70 -7.97
CA ARG A 2 -19.26 70.87 -7.96
C ARG A 2 -19.87 69.95 -6.89
N LYS A 3 -20.88 70.40 -6.12
CA LYS A 3 -21.50 69.63 -5.01
C LYS A 3 -21.87 68.18 -5.41
N LYS A 4 -22.25 67.98 -6.67
CA LYS A 4 -22.58 66.68 -7.28
C LYS A 4 -21.37 65.73 -7.40
N GLU A 5 -20.18 66.25 -7.69
CA GLU A 5 -18.95 65.44 -7.81
C GLU A 5 -18.54 64.88 -6.44
N ARG A 6 -18.62 65.69 -5.38
CA ARG A 6 -18.34 65.22 -4.00
C ARG A 6 -19.31 64.13 -3.54
N LEU A 7 -20.56 64.18 -4.01
CA LEU A 7 -21.57 63.18 -3.68
C LEU A 7 -21.27 61.85 -4.38
N LEU A 8 -20.94 61.90 -5.68
CA LEU A 8 -20.56 60.71 -6.47
C LEU A 8 -19.28 60.05 -5.93
N TRP A 9 -18.27 60.82 -5.54
CA TRP A 9 -17.05 60.28 -4.93
C TRP A 9 -17.29 59.61 -3.58
N ARG A 10 -18.19 60.16 -2.75
CA ARG A 10 -18.55 59.57 -1.45
C ARG A 10 -19.27 58.23 -1.62
N TYR A 11 -20.24 58.15 -2.52
CA TYR A 11 -20.94 56.89 -2.79
C TYR A 11 -20.04 55.87 -3.50
N GLY A 12 -19.15 56.31 -4.39
CA GLY A 12 -18.16 55.44 -5.02
C GLY A 12 -17.19 54.82 -4.00
N LEU A 13 -16.68 55.63 -3.06
CA LEU A 13 -15.81 55.14 -1.99
C LEU A 13 -16.53 54.13 -1.09
N LEU A 14 -17.79 54.41 -0.71
CA LEU A 14 -18.59 53.49 0.10
C LEU A 14 -18.84 52.15 -0.61
N ALA A 15 -19.10 52.17 -1.92
CA ALA A 15 -19.31 50.96 -2.70
C ALA A 15 -18.04 50.09 -2.77
N VAL A 16 -16.86 50.70 -2.93
CA VAL A 16 -15.57 49.97 -2.96
C VAL A 16 -15.27 49.36 -1.59
N VAL A 17 -15.50 50.10 -0.50
CA VAL A 17 -15.31 49.57 0.86
C VAL A 17 -16.27 48.42 1.14
N ALA A 18 -17.55 48.53 0.75
CA ALA A 18 -18.53 47.47 0.92
C ALA A 18 -18.17 46.20 0.12
N LEU A 19 -17.65 46.38 -1.11
CA LEU A 19 -17.18 45.27 -1.94
C LEU A 19 -15.95 44.59 -1.30
N GLY A 20 -14.99 45.38 -0.81
CA GLY A 20 -13.80 44.88 -0.12
C GLY A 20 -14.14 44.09 1.14
N LEU A 21 -15.08 44.60 1.96
CA LEU A 21 -15.55 43.92 3.17
C LEU A 21 -16.32 42.64 2.83
N SER A 22 -17.13 42.64 1.76
CA SER A 22 -17.82 41.44 1.29
C SER A 22 -16.84 40.37 0.80
N LEU A 23 -15.81 40.77 0.05
CA LEU A 23 -14.77 39.86 -0.43
C LEU A 23 -13.90 39.32 0.71
N TRP A 24 -13.51 40.17 1.66
CA TRP A 24 -12.76 39.75 2.85
C TRP A 24 -13.59 38.81 3.72
N GLY A 25 -14.85 39.16 4.01
CA GLY A 25 -15.77 38.29 4.75
C GLY A 25 -16.03 36.97 4.03
N GLY A 26 -16.16 36.99 2.71
CA GLY A 26 -16.25 35.77 1.89
C GLY A 26 -14.99 34.91 2.01
N MET A 27 -13.80 35.51 1.97
CA MET A 27 -12.54 34.82 2.15
C MET A 27 -12.42 34.22 3.56
N VAL A 28 -12.79 34.95 4.62
CA VAL A 28 -12.83 34.43 6.00
C VAL A 28 -13.88 33.31 6.17
N LEU A 29 -15.02 33.38 5.47
CA LEU A 29 -16.06 32.35 5.51
C LEU A 29 -15.70 31.10 4.70
N LEU A 30 -14.91 31.26 3.63
CA LEU A 30 -14.39 30.17 2.80
C LEU A 30 -13.15 29.50 3.41
N ASP A 31 -12.39 30.23 4.22
CA ASP A 31 -11.23 29.72 4.98
C ASP A 31 -11.68 28.93 6.23
N ARG A 32 -12.62 28.01 6.04
CA ARG A 32 -12.96 26.99 7.03
C ARG A 32 -12.20 25.71 6.71
N SER A 33 -10.86 25.78 6.70
CA SER A 33 -10.10 24.59 7.05
C SER A 33 -10.38 24.34 8.53
N THR A 34 -11.34 23.47 8.81
CA THR A 34 -11.46 22.91 10.15
C THR A 34 -10.19 22.11 10.40
N GLU A 35 -9.19 22.76 10.98
CA GLU A 35 -8.20 22.05 11.78
C GLU A 35 -9.04 21.27 12.79
N VAL A 36 -9.13 19.95 12.61
CA VAL A 36 -9.74 19.09 13.61
C VAL A 36 -8.75 19.15 14.77
N PRO A 37 -9.07 19.83 15.90
CA PRO A 37 -8.20 19.76 17.04
C PRO A 37 -8.15 18.28 17.42
N VAL A 38 -6.99 17.65 17.26
CA VAL A 38 -6.78 16.31 17.80
C VAL A 38 -6.77 16.51 19.31
N GLU A 39 -7.94 16.38 19.92
CA GLU A 39 -8.10 16.44 21.36
C GLU A 39 -7.35 15.26 21.95
N GLY A 40 -6.26 15.58 22.63
CA GLY A 40 -5.46 14.58 23.31
C GLY A 40 -4.25 14.14 22.50
N LEU A 41 -3.19 14.00 23.26
CA LEU A 41 -2.01 13.26 22.93
C LEU A 41 -2.41 11.79 22.77
N VAL A 42 -2.34 11.24 21.55
CA VAL A 42 -2.57 9.82 21.28
C VAL A 42 -1.23 9.11 21.48
N PRO A 43 -1.08 8.22 22.48
CA PRO A 43 0.16 7.50 22.71
C PRO A 43 0.57 6.74 21.44
N GLY A 44 1.80 6.96 20.97
CA GLY A 44 2.35 6.33 19.76
C GLY A 44 2.01 7.00 18.42
N LEU A 45 1.16 8.03 18.40
CA LEU A 45 0.86 8.80 17.18
C LEU A 45 1.28 10.29 17.29
N THR A 46 0.96 10.95 18.41
CA THR A 46 1.25 12.40 18.59
C THR A 46 2.08 12.75 19.82
N ASP A 47 2.22 11.86 20.81
CA ASP A 47 2.88 12.19 22.11
C ASP A 47 4.21 11.47 22.39
N ALA A 48 4.46 10.36 21.69
CA ALA A 48 5.63 9.53 21.96
C ALA A 48 6.19 9.00 20.65
N LEU A 49 7.04 9.80 20.00
CA LEU A 49 7.88 9.29 18.90
C LEU A 49 8.97 8.33 19.41
N ALA A 50 9.30 8.38 20.71
CA ALA A 50 10.32 7.57 21.34
C ALA A 50 9.67 6.60 22.32
N GLN A 51 9.14 5.48 21.81
CA GLN A 51 8.85 4.34 22.66
C GLN A 51 10.18 3.66 23.02
N GLU A 52 10.48 3.53 24.31
CA GLU A 52 11.63 2.74 24.74
C GLU A 52 11.39 1.28 24.33
N ILE A 53 12.27 0.76 23.46
CA ILE A 53 12.22 -0.63 23.05
C ILE A 53 12.60 -1.49 24.27
N PRO A 54 11.79 -2.49 24.65
CA PRO A 54 12.10 -3.38 25.76
C PRO A 54 13.50 -3.98 25.61
N ARG A 55 14.27 -4.08 26.70
CA ARG A 55 15.63 -4.63 26.66
C ARG A 55 15.63 -6.10 26.26
N GLU A 56 14.51 -6.78 26.45
CA GLU A 56 14.24 -8.17 26.08
C GLU A 56 13.71 -8.31 24.65
N ALA A 57 13.54 -7.21 23.89
CA ALA A 57 13.04 -7.28 22.52
C ALA A 57 13.97 -8.13 21.65
N PRO A 58 13.40 -9.00 20.79
CA PRO A 58 14.21 -9.82 19.89
C PRO A 58 15.04 -8.91 18.97
N LEU A 59 16.36 -9.15 18.93
CA LEU A 59 17.23 -8.46 18.01
C LEU A 59 17.02 -9.02 16.60
N PHE A 60 16.52 -8.20 15.69
CA PHE A 60 16.47 -8.56 14.27
C PHE A 60 17.83 -8.28 13.64
N ARG A 61 18.40 -9.29 12.97
CA ARG A 61 19.55 -9.10 12.09
C ARG A 61 19.05 -9.04 10.65
N PHE A 62 19.34 -7.94 9.98
CA PHE A 62 19.07 -7.79 8.55
C PHE A 62 20.31 -8.20 7.77
N THR A 63 20.15 -9.16 6.88
CA THR A 63 21.18 -9.54 5.91
C THR A 63 20.75 -9.02 4.54
N PRO A 64 21.51 -8.12 3.91
CA PRO A 64 21.13 -7.58 2.61
C PRO A 64 21.27 -8.68 1.54
N VAL A 65 20.22 -8.81 0.72
CA VAL A 65 20.22 -9.66 -0.47
C VAL A 65 19.90 -8.76 -1.67
N ALA A 66 20.79 -8.76 -2.66
CA ALA A 66 20.61 -7.96 -3.86
C ALA A 66 19.74 -8.74 -4.87
N LEU A 67 18.69 -8.10 -5.35
CA LEU A 67 17.85 -8.62 -6.44
C LEU A 67 18.11 -7.79 -7.71
N PRO A 68 18.26 -8.42 -8.89
CA PRO A 68 18.38 -7.73 -10.16
C PRO A 68 17.01 -7.21 -10.64
N PHE A 69 16.33 -6.42 -9.81
CA PHE A 69 15.02 -5.83 -10.07
C PHE A 69 15.14 -4.34 -10.35
N ARG A 70 14.42 -3.87 -11.36
CA ARG A 70 14.29 -2.45 -11.69
C ARG A 70 12.81 -2.12 -11.80
N HIS A 71 12.29 -1.34 -10.86
CA HIS A 71 10.88 -0.98 -10.78
C HIS A 71 10.38 -0.10 -11.95
N PHE A 72 11.26 0.69 -12.55
CA PHE A 72 10.90 1.56 -13.68
C PHE A 72 11.66 1.15 -14.94
N GLU A 73 10.97 0.55 -15.89
CA GLU A 73 11.52 0.16 -17.19
C GLU A 73 11.39 1.30 -18.20
N GLY A 74 12.45 2.08 -18.38
CA GLY A 74 12.51 3.08 -19.46
C GLY A 74 13.27 4.34 -19.08
N LYS A 75 13.10 5.38 -19.91
CA LYS A 75 13.63 6.72 -19.67
C LYS A 75 12.55 7.57 -19.00
N ARG A 76 12.86 8.11 -17.82
CA ARG A 76 11.99 9.07 -17.14
C ARG A 76 11.87 10.35 -17.95
N THR A 77 10.68 10.95 -17.92
CA THR A 77 10.41 12.25 -18.53
C THR A 77 10.16 13.29 -17.44
N HIS A 78 9.97 14.56 -17.82
CA HIS A 78 9.66 15.65 -16.89
C HIS A 78 8.23 15.59 -16.33
N ARG A 79 7.41 14.63 -16.80
CA ARG A 79 6.14 14.32 -16.15
C ARG A 79 6.48 13.45 -14.94
N LEU A 80 5.94 13.84 -13.79
CA LEU A 80 6.04 13.10 -12.54
C LEU A 80 4.79 12.20 -12.45
N PRO A 81 4.75 11.00 -13.06
CA PRO A 81 3.89 9.99 -12.49
C PRO A 81 4.31 9.84 -11.04
N GLU A 82 3.35 9.78 -10.14
CA GLU A 82 3.60 9.39 -8.76
C GLU A 82 4.17 7.96 -8.78
N ASP A 83 5.50 7.86 -8.90
CA ASP A 83 6.29 6.64 -8.80
C ASP A 83 6.16 6.15 -7.34
N MET A 84 4.97 5.65 -6.99
CA MET A 84 4.74 4.90 -5.77
C MET A 84 5.60 3.64 -5.84
N GLY A 85 6.09 3.18 -4.69
CA GLY A 85 6.90 1.96 -4.62
C GLY A 85 6.24 0.78 -5.35
N SER A 86 7.06 -0.17 -5.80
CA SER A 86 6.63 -1.25 -6.71
C SER A 86 5.46 -2.09 -6.26
N GLY A 87 5.15 -2.11 -4.97
CA GLY A 87 4.40 -3.21 -4.38
C GLY A 87 5.18 -4.52 -4.49
N VAL A 88 4.94 -5.41 -3.54
CA VAL A 88 5.49 -6.77 -3.58
C VAL A 88 4.45 -7.71 -2.98
N LEU A 89 4.23 -8.85 -3.64
CA LEU A 89 3.53 -10.00 -3.10
C LEU A 89 4.57 -11.04 -2.69
N LEU A 90 4.42 -11.58 -1.48
CA LEU A 90 5.22 -12.67 -0.93
C LEU A 90 4.31 -13.87 -0.72
N GLU A 91 4.44 -14.90 -1.55
CA GLU A 91 3.60 -16.09 -1.54
C GLU A 91 4.40 -17.28 -2.10
N ASP A 92 4.09 -18.51 -1.69
CA ASP A 92 4.59 -19.72 -2.35
C ASP A 92 3.79 -19.98 -3.64
N LEU A 93 4.33 -19.54 -4.78
CA LEU A 93 3.58 -19.54 -6.05
C LEU A 93 3.69 -20.85 -6.81
N ASP A 94 4.65 -21.72 -6.49
CA ASP A 94 4.80 -23.04 -7.12
C ASP A 94 4.50 -24.22 -6.19
N GLY A 95 4.19 -23.95 -4.91
CA GLY A 95 3.78 -24.94 -3.93
C GLY A 95 4.93 -25.77 -3.39
N ASP A 96 6.16 -25.30 -3.51
CA ASP A 96 7.36 -26.02 -3.06
C ASP A 96 7.78 -25.72 -1.62
N GLY A 97 6.97 -24.92 -0.92
CA GLY A 97 7.16 -24.54 0.47
C GLY A 97 8.13 -23.37 0.65
N ARG A 98 8.62 -22.75 -0.43
CA ARG A 98 9.48 -21.56 -0.36
C ARG A 98 8.74 -20.34 -0.86
N ILE A 99 8.88 -19.24 -0.11
CA ILE A 99 8.21 -17.98 -0.45
C ILE A 99 8.91 -17.33 -1.64
N ASP A 100 8.14 -17.12 -2.71
CA ASP A 100 8.51 -16.38 -3.90
C ASP A 100 8.16 -14.88 -3.75
N MET A 101 8.67 -14.05 -4.66
CA MET A 101 8.41 -12.62 -4.67
C MET A 101 7.90 -12.15 -6.04
N LEU A 102 6.76 -11.47 -6.07
CA LEU A 102 6.22 -10.85 -7.28
C LEU A 102 6.19 -9.32 -7.11
N PHE A 103 6.88 -8.60 -7.97
CA PHE A 103 6.94 -7.13 -7.96
C PHE A 103 6.08 -6.55 -9.07
N ALA A 104 5.27 -5.52 -8.76
CA ALA A 104 4.64 -4.75 -9.82
C ALA A 104 5.65 -3.77 -10.44
N ASN A 105 5.51 -3.58 -11.75
CA ASN A 105 6.49 -2.88 -12.54
C ASN A 105 5.82 -1.70 -13.25
N GLN A 106 6.56 -0.62 -13.44
CA GLN A 106 6.05 0.59 -14.07
C GLN A 106 6.94 1.04 -15.22
N GLY A 107 6.33 1.79 -16.14
CA GLY A 107 6.99 2.25 -17.34
C GLY A 107 6.57 3.68 -17.70
N PRO A 108 7.14 4.23 -18.79
CA PRO A 108 6.81 5.56 -19.28
C PRO A 108 5.31 5.74 -19.49
N LEU A 109 4.79 6.90 -19.10
CA LEU A 109 3.42 7.28 -19.35
C LEU A 109 3.11 7.21 -20.86
N GLY A 110 2.05 6.50 -21.23
CA GLY A 110 1.63 6.32 -22.63
C GLY A 110 2.26 5.11 -23.34
N ALA A 111 3.15 4.38 -22.69
CA ALA A 111 3.58 3.05 -23.13
C ALA A 111 2.73 1.95 -22.46
N PRO A 112 2.60 0.75 -23.05
CA PRO A 112 2.06 -0.40 -22.34
C PRO A 112 2.84 -0.63 -21.03
N PRO A 113 2.16 -0.94 -19.91
CA PRO A 113 2.86 -1.22 -18.67
C PRO A 113 3.75 -2.46 -18.83
N PRO A 114 4.97 -2.44 -18.29
CA PRO A 114 5.82 -3.62 -18.29
C PRO A 114 5.18 -4.74 -17.43
N PRO A 115 5.45 -6.01 -17.75
CA PRO A 115 4.94 -7.12 -16.96
C PRO A 115 5.50 -7.08 -15.53
N PRO A 116 4.78 -7.66 -14.55
CA PRO A 116 5.32 -7.84 -13.22
C PRO A 116 6.55 -8.77 -13.26
N ALA A 117 7.47 -8.57 -12.32
CA ALA A 117 8.68 -9.39 -12.20
C ALA A 117 8.51 -10.43 -11.10
N LEU A 118 8.55 -11.71 -11.48
CA LEU A 118 8.52 -12.84 -10.56
C LEU A 118 9.94 -13.31 -10.25
N PHE A 119 10.25 -13.46 -8.96
CA PHE A 119 11.48 -14.04 -8.44
C PHE A 119 11.14 -15.30 -7.67
N ARG A 120 11.58 -16.44 -8.19
CA ARG A 120 11.42 -17.75 -7.57
C ARG A 120 12.54 -18.02 -6.58
N ASN A 121 12.21 -18.47 -5.39
CA ASN A 121 13.14 -18.80 -4.33
C ASN A 121 13.74 -20.20 -4.53
N LYS A 122 15.07 -20.27 -4.65
CA LYS A 122 15.81 -21.53 -4.81
C LYS A 122 16.34 -22.10 -3.50
N GLY A 123 16.01 -21.48 -2.37
CA GLY A 123 16.61 -21.76 -1.08
C GLY A 123 17.80 -20.84 -0.81
N ASP A 124 18.24 -20.80 0.45
CA ASP A 124 19.39 -20.03 0.91
C ASP A 124 19.38 -18.55 0.49
N PHE A 125 18.17 -17.96 0.40
CA PHE A 125 17.95 -16.59 -0.07
C PHE A 125 18.47 -16.31 -1.50
N LEU A 126 18.58 -17.34 -2.33
CA LEU A 126 18.89 -17.23 -3.75
C LEU A 126 17.59 -17.14 -4.55
N PHE A 127 17.51 -16.14 -5.43
CA PHE A 127 16.32 -15.86 -6.22
C PHE A 127 16.64 -15.86 -7.72
N GLU A 128 15.79 -16.54 -8.49
CA GLU A 128 15.85 -16.58 -9.95
C GLU A 128 14.70 -15.78 -10.54
N ARG A 129 14.98 -14.87 -11.49
CA ARG A 129 13.92 -14.16 -12.21
C ARG A 129 13.28 -15.12 -13.22
N VAL A 130 11.96 -15.28 -13.13
CA VAL A 130 11.20 -16.09 -14.08
C VAL A 130 10.79 -15.22 -15.28
N GLU A 131 11.18 -15.62 -16.48
CA GLU A 131 10.72 -15.00 -17.72
C GLU A 131 9.28 -15.42 -18.03
N GLY A 132 8.46 -14.51 -18.59
CA GLY A 132 7.09 -14.85 -18.97
C GLY A 132 6.21 -15.22 -17.77
N ALA A 133 6.34 -14.52 -16.64
CA ALA A 133 5.55 -14.78 -15.43
C ALA A 133 4.02 -14.59 -15.62
N LEU A 134 3.60 -13.86 -16.66
CA LEU A 134 2.18 -13.60 -16.96
C LEU A 134 1.36 -14.90 -17.16
N PRO A 135 1.78 -15.87 -18.00
CA PRO A 135 1.12 -17.17 -18.10
C PRO A 135 0.89 -17.89 -16.77
N LEU A 136 1.87 -17.86 -15.86
CA LEU A 136 1.76 -18.50 -14.54
C LEU A 136 0.72 -17.81 -13.65
N LEU A 137 0.63 -16.48 -13.73
CA LEU A 137 -0.38 -15.70 -13.00
C LEU A 137 -1.79 -15.87 -13.59
N GLN A 138 -1.88 -16.09 -14.91
CA GLN A 138 -3.17 -16.21 -15.61
C GLN A 138 -3.84 -17.56 -15.38
N GLU A 139 -3.08 -18.64 -15.20
CA GLU A 139 -3.64 -19.90 -14.70
C GLU A 139 -4.24 -19.73 -13.30
N TRP A 140 -3.61 -18.94 -12.43
CA TRP A 140 -4.03 -18.73 -11.05
C TRP A 140 -5.31 -17.90 -10.90
N GLY A 141 -5.50 -16.89 -11.76
CA GLY A 141 -6.72 -16.08 -11.81
C GLY A 141 -7.93 -16.79 -12.43
N SER A 142 -7.73 -18.00 -12.97
CA SER A 142 -8.84 -18.81 -13.45
C SER A 142 -9.56 -19.43 -12.25
N PRO A 143 -10.91 -19.36 -12.19
CA PRO A 143 -11.62 -20.11 -11.16
C PRO A 143 -11.18 -21.57 -11.25
N PRO A 144 -10.98 -22.26 -10.10
CA PRO A 144 -10.60 -23.67 -10.13
C PRO A 144 -11.57 -24.38 -11.07
N PRO A 145 -11.08 -25.32 -11.92
CA PRO A 145 -11.98 -26.08 -12.78
C PRO A 145 -13.06 -26.63 -11.86
N THR A 146 -14.32 -26.31 -12.14
CA THR A 146 -15.46 -26.84 -11.40
C THR A 146 -15.38 -28.35 -11.56
N THR A 147 -14.67 -29.02 -10.67
CA THR A 147 -14.78 -30.45 -10.52
C THR A 147 -16.19 -30.64 -10.01
N THR A 148 -17.11 -30.87 -10.94
CA THR A 148 -18.39 -31.48 -10.67
C THR A 148 -18.05 -32.85 -10.10
N ARG A 149 -17.74 -32.89 -8.79
CA ARG A 149 -17.78 -34.11 -8.01
C ARG A 149 -19.25 -34.49 -8.04
N THR A 150 -19.58 -35.43 -8.91
CA THR A 150 -20.83 -36.19 -8.81
C THR A 150 -20.80 -36.82 -7.42
N ALA A 151 -21.39 -36.13 -6.45
CA ALA A 151 -21.52 -36.61 -5.10
C ALA A 151 -22.58 -37.71 -5.13
N THR A 152 -22.16 -38.95 -5.31
CA THR A 152 -22.94 -40.09 -4.86
C THR A 152 -22.98 -39.98 -3.34
N SER A 153 -24.12 -39.53 -2.82
CA SER A 153 -24.38 -39.45 -1.39
C SER A 153 -24.35 -40.85 -0.79
N THR A 154 -23.35 -41.14 0.02
CA THR A 154 -23.51 -42.13 1.09
C THR A 154 -23.15 -41.43 2.37
N SER A 155 -24.18 -41.13 3.15
CA SER A 155 -24.11 -40.52 4.45
C SER A 155 -23.35 -41.42 5.41
N THR A 156 -22.22 -40.97 5.93
CA THR A 156 -21.79 -41.18 7.32
C THR A 156 -20.78 -40.08 7.65
N SER A 157 -21.21 -39.12 8.46
CA SER A 157 -20.34 -38.13 9.10
C SER A 157 -19.44 -38.83 10.13
N PRO A 158 -18.18 -38.38 10.30
CA PRO A 158 -17.94 -37.60 11.50
C PRO A 158 -17.17 -36.31 11.17
N ALA A 159 -17.85 -35.17 11.36
CA ALA A 159 -17.18 -33.93 11.74
C ALA A 159 -16.44 -34.17 13.07
N THR A 160 -15.18 -33.68 13.17
CA THR A 160 -14.32 -33.48 14.37
C THR A 160 -12.84 -33.88 14.21
N ALA A 161 -12.30 -34.13 13.01
CA ALA A 161 -10.86 -34.42 12.88
C ALA A 161 -10.22 -33.84 11.60
N ALA A 162 -9.85 -32.55 11.59
CA ALA A 162 -8.77 -32.01 10.72
C ALA A 162 -8.39 -30.53 10.99
N ILE A 163 -8.74 -29.93 12.13
CA ILE A 163 -8.24 -28.58 12.51
C ILE A 163 -6.99 -28.67 13.43
N ALA A 164 -6.51 -29.86 13.76
CA ALA A 164 -5.33 -30.05 14.62
C ALA A 164 -4.21 -30.82 13.89
N SER A 165 -3.51 -30.16 12.97
CA SER A 165 -2.19 -30.63 12.50
C SER A 165 -1.30 -29.48 12.05
N CYS A 166 -1.21 -28.43 12.88
CA CYS A 166 -0.11 -27.47 12.84
C CYS A 166 0.26 -27.10 14.28
N ALA A 167 0.87 -28.06 14.98
CA ALA A 167 1.46 -27.84 16.29
C ALA A 167 2.72 -28.70 16.40
N MET A 168 3.86 -28.03 16.25
CA MET A 168 5.18 -28.31 16.82
C MET A 168 5.55 -29.79 17.01
N ARG A 169 6.35 -30.31 16.08
CA ARG A 169 7.25 -31.44 16.33
C ARG A 169 8.53 -30.86 16.94
N GLY A 170 8.53 -30.70 18.27
CA GLY A 170 9.73 -30.46 19.06
C GLY A 170 10.35 -31.79 19.45
N ASP A 171 11.50 -32.12 18.87
CA ASP A 171 12.28 -33.28 19.25
C ASP A 171 12.82 -33.10 20.66
N SER A 172 12.58 -34.11 21.50
CA SER A 172 13.10 -34.24 22.85
C SER A 172 14.59 -34.56 22.83
N ALA A 173 15.45 -33.60 23.17
CA ALA A 173 16.82 -33.85 23.58
C ALA A 173 16.88 -33.96 25.11
N SER A 174 17.08 -35.19 25.61
CA SER A 174 17.40 -35.50 27.01
C SER A 174 18.80 -35.00 27.37
N TRP A 175 18.92 -34.23 28.45
CA TRP A 175 20.19 -33.99 29.14
C TRP A 175 20.12 -34.64 30.53
N THR A 176 21.02 -35.59 30.75
CA THR A 176 21.44 -36.07 32.08
C THR A 176 22.38 -35.07 32.73
#